data_AF-A0A524LW54-F1
#
_entry.id   AF-A0A524LW54-F1
#
_cell.length_a   1.000
_cell.length_b   1.000
_cell.length_c   1.000
_cell.angle_alpha   90.00
_cell.angle_beta   90.00
_cell.angle_gamma   90.00
#
_symmetry.space_group_name_H-M   'P 1'
#
loop_
_entity.id
_entity.type
_entity.pdbx_description
1 polymer ?
#
loop_
_entity_poly.entity_id
_entity_poly.type
_entity_poly.pdbx_seq_one_letter_code
_entity_poly.pdbx_strand_id
1 'polypeptide(L)'
;LEYVAGLKDDGILIIDEDLVEIEGDLPKTVKVYKIPATRIADKEVGSKQAANIVMLGALTVITKVLSVKGLKARIEEKWPRFLKTNMLALELGMKAGEEALAKAA
;
A
#
# COMPACT_ATOMS: atom_id res chain seq x y z
N LEU A 1 -11.46 14.23 -4.15
CA LEU A 1 -10.12 13.61 -4.42
C LEU A 1 -9.34 14.43 -5.46
N GLU A 2 -8.31 15.17 -5.05
CA GLU A 2 -7.58 16.14 -5.92
C GLU A 2 -6.91 15.50 -7.15
N TYR A 3 -6.27 14.33 -7.00
CA TYR A 3 -5.44 13.73 -8.05
C TYR A 3 -6.16 12.69 -8.93
N VAL A 4 -7.43 12.39 -8.63
CA VAL A 4 -8.13 11.25 -9.26
C VAL A 4 -8.41 11.47 -10.75
N ALA A 5 -8.49 12.73 -11.19
CA ALA A 5 -8.70 13.07 -12.59
C ALA A 5 -7.53 12.65 -13.52
N GLY A 6 -6.35 12.37 -12.96
CA GLY A 6 -5.21 11.83 -13.71
C GLY A 6 -5.23 10.30 -13.87
N LEU A 7 -6.20 9.62 -13.25
CA LEU A 7 -6.32 8.17 -13.31
C LEU A 7 -6.94 7.75 -14.64
N LYS A 8 -6.36 6.73 -15.28
CA LYS A 8 -6.93 6.12 -16.49
C LYS A 8 -8.22 5.38 -16.13
N ASP A 9 -9.07 5.14 -17.14
CA ASP A 9 -10.35 4.47 -16.96
C ASP A 9 -10.22 3.13 -16.21
N ASP A 10 -9.23 2.29 -16.54
CA ASP A 10 -8.93 1.00 -15.89
C ASP A 10 -7.88 1.09 -14.77
N GLY A 11 -7.61 2.31 -14.30
CA GLY A 11 -6.56 2.60 -13.35
C GLY A 11 -6.80 1.97 -11.97
N ILE A 12 -5.71 1.78 -11.25
CA ILE A 12 -5.70 1.28 -9.88
C ILE A 12 -5.57 2.47 -8.93
N LEU A 13 -6.54 2.63 -8.03
CA LEU A 13 -6.51 3.59 -6.94
C LEU A 13 -6.28 2.85 -5.62
N ILE A 14 -5.14 3.10 -4.97
CA ILE A 14 -4.83 2.55 -3.64
C ILE A 14 -4.85 3.70 -2.64
N ILE A 15 -5.66 3.58 -1.59
CA ILE A 15 -5.81 4.64 -0.58
C ILE A 15 -5.55 4.12 0.83
N ASP A 16 -5.18 5.04 1.72
CA ASP A 16 -5.24 4.78 3.16
C ASP A 16 -6.69 4.90 3.64
N GLU A 17 -7.29 3.80 4.06
CA GLU A 17 -8.72 3.75 4.40
C GLU A 17 -9.09 4.53 5.66
N ASP A 18 -8.10 4.80 6.54
CA ASP A 18 -8.33 5.56 7.77
C ASP A 18 -8.28 7.07 7.54
N LEU A 19 -7.66 7.52 6.43
CA LEU A 19 -7.39 8.92 6.16
C LEU A 19 -8.09 9.47 4.92
N VAL A 20 -8.52 8.59 4.00
CA VAL A 20 -9.08 9.01 2.71
C VAL A 20 -10.51 8.50 2.56
N GLU A 21 -11.43 9.45 2.47
CA GLU A 21 -12.80 9.21 2.03
C GLU A 21 -12.92 9.50 0.53
N ILE A 22 -13.59 8.59 -0.19
CA ILE A 22 -13.86 8.77 -1.61
C ILE A 22 -15.17 9.56 -1.72
N GLU A 23 -15.04 10.84 -2.01
CA GLU A 23 -16.16 11.71 -2.31
C GLU A 23 -16.47 11.69 -3.82
N GLY A 24 -17.74 11.46 -4.17
CA GLY A 24 -18.23 11.47 -5.55
C GLY A 24 -18.08 10.13 -6.29
N ASP A 25 -18.47 10.14 -7.56
CA ASP A 25 -18.42 8.95 -8.42
C ASP A 25 -17.03 8.78 -9.05
N LEU A 26 -16.48 7.58 -8.93
CA LEU A 26 -15.34 7.14 -9.72
C LEU A 26 -15.83 6.44 -10.99
N PRO A 27 -15.07 6.50 -12.10
CA PRO A 27 -15.38 5.66 -13.26
C PRO A 27 -15.51 4.20 -12.83
N LYS A 28 -16.54 3.50 -13.30
CA LYS A 28 -16.84 2.10 -12.90
C LYS A 28 -15.68 1.13 -13.19
N THR A 29 -14.81 1.51 -14.11
CA THR A 29 -13.64 0.76 -14.55
C THR A 29 -12.44 0.89 -13.61
N VAL A 30 -12.43 1.89 -12.72
CA VAL A 30 -11.36 2.10 -11.73
C VAL A 30 -11.44 1.03 -10.64
N LYS A 31 -10.29 0.41 -10.35
CA LYS A 31 -10.15 -0.57 -9.27
C LYS A 31 -9.65 0.11 -8.01
N VAL A 32 -10.48 0.12 -6.97
CA VAL A 32 -10.17 0.75 -5.70
C VAL A 32 -9.73 -0.30 -4.68
N TYR A 33 -8.56 -0.08 -4.07
CA TYR A 33 -8.04 -0.88 -2.97
C TYR A 33 -7.83 -0.01 -1.74
N LYS A 34 -8.44 -0.45 -0.64
CA LYS A 34 -8.40 0.23 0.66
C LYS A 34 -7.42 -0.48 1.57
N ILE A 35 -6.40 0.23 2.03
CA ILE A 35 -5.32 -0.31 2.86
C ILE A 35 -5.27 0.50 4.16
N PRO A 36 -5.36 -0.11 5.35
CA PRO A 36 -5.22 0.62 6.62
C PRO A 36 -3.75 0.88 6.98
N ALA A 37 -3.03 1.56 6.09
CA ALA A 37 -1.58 1.66 6.16
C ALA A 37 -1.11 2.38 7.42
N THR A 38 -1.74 3.49 7.77
CA THR A 38 -1.41 4.26 8.97
C THR A 38 -1.72 3.48 10.25
N ARG A 39 -2.85 2.76 10.29
CA ARG A 39 -3.21 1.92 11.44
C ARG A 39 -2.28 0.72 11.61
N ILE A 40 -1.91 0.02 10.52
CA ILE A 40 -0.91 -1.04 10.55
C ILE A 40 0.43 -0.50 11.06
N ALA A 41 0.88 0.63 10.51
CA ALA A 41 2.15 1.24 10.90
C ALA A 41 2.17 1.66 12.38
N ASP A 42 1.07 2.21 12.90
CA ASP A 42 0.96 2.60 14.31
C ASP A 42 0.82 1.39 15.25
N LYS A 43 -0.15 0.51 15.00
CA LYS A 43 -0.58 -0.53 15.96
C LYS A 43 0.21 -1.82 15.87
N GLU A 44 0.65 -2.21 14.68
CA GLU A 44 1.30 -3.51 14.46
C GLU A 44 2.81 -3.36 14.31
N VAL A 45 3.26 -2.32 13.60
CA VAL A 45 4.69 -2.04 13.42
C VAL A 45 5.27 -1.24 14.60
N GLY A 46 4.46 -0.41 15.26
CA GLY A 46 4.90 0.48 16.34
C GLY A 46 5.68 1.70 15.83
N SER A 47 5.53 2.05 14.55
CA SER A 47 6.16 3.23 13.94
C SER A 47 5.26 3.82 12.85
N LYS A 48 4.58 4.93 13.20
CA LYS A 48 3.76 5.69 12.25
C LYS A 48 4.51 6.10 10.98
N GLN A 49 5.83 6.30 11.09
CA GLN A 49 6.69 6.68 9.96
C GLN A 49 6.81 5.57 8.90
N ALA A 50 6.42 4.34 9.22
CA ALA A 50 6.51 3.19 8.31
C ALA A 50 5.28 3.01 7.40
N ALA A 51 4.26 3.89 7.48
CA ALA A 51 3.04 3.78 6.67
C ALA A 51 3.33 3.75 5.15
N ASN A 52 4.34 4.48 4.70
CA ASN A 52 4.80 4.44 3.31
C ASN A 52 5.33 3.05 2.88
N ILE A 53 6.02 2.33 3.78
CA ILE A 53 6.52 0.98 3.49
C ILE A 53 5.36 -0.03 3.49
N VAL A 54 4.37 0.14 4.35
CA VAL A 54 3.11 -0.62 4.29
C VAL A 54 2.42 -0.43 2.93
N MET A 55 2.28 0.81 2.48
CA MET A 55 1.71 1.12 1.16
C MET A 55 2.55 0.55 0.01
N LEU A 56 3.88 0.56 0.11
CA LEU A 56 4.76 -0.08 -0.88
C LEU A 56 4.56 -1.60 -0.94
N GLY A 57 4.36 -2.25 0.20
CA GLY A 57 4.02 -3.68 0.27
C GLY A 57 2.71 -3.97 -0.47
N ALA A 58 1.66 -3.20 -0.17
CA ALA A 58 0.36 -3.35 -0.81
C ALA A 58 0.43 -3.09 -2.32
N LEU A 59 1.07 -1.98 -2.73
CA LEU A 59 1.32 -1.63 -4.14
C LEU A 59 1.99 -2.79 -4.88
N THR A 60 3.00 -3.42 -4.28
CA THR A 60 3.79 -4.48 -4.90
C THR A 60 2.92 -5.69 -5.26
N VAL A 61 2.08 -6.16 -4.36
CA VAL A 61 1.23 -7.34 -4.62
C VAL A 61 0.04 -7.03 -5.50
N ILE A 62 -0.56 -5.84 -5.35
CA ILE A 62 -1.72 -5.40 -6.14
C ILE A 62 -1.35 -5.20 -7.61
N THR A 63 -0.25 -4.49 -7.87
CA THR A 63 0.13 -4.08 -9.23
C THR A 63 1.12 -5.04 -9.89
N LYS A 64 1.88 -5.81 -9.09
CA LYS A 64 3.00 -6.64 -9.56
C LYS A 64 4.08 -5.88 -10.33
N VAL A 65 4.13 -4.54 -10.22
CA VAL A 65 5.09 -3.68 -10.93
C VAL A 65 6.51 -3.77 -10.36
N LEU A 66 6.64 -4.22 -9.10
CA LEU A 66 7.90 -4.42 -8.41
C LEU A 66 8.09 -5.90 -8.08
N SER A 67 9.35 -6.36 -8.08
CA SER A 67 9.68 -7.67 -7.51
C SER A 67 9.87 -7.58 -6.00
N VAL A 68 9.24 -8.49 -5.24
CA VAL A 68 9.38 -8.56 -3.77
C VAL A 68 10.85 -8.69 -3.36
N LYS A 69 11.61 -9.54 -4.06
CA LYS A 69 13.04 -9.75 -3.81
C LYS A 69 13.84 -8.45 -4.00
N GLY A 70 13.62 -7.73 -5.10
CA GLY A 70 14.31 -6.48 -5.38
C GLY A 70 13.98 -5.41 -4.35
N LEU A 71 12.71 -5.30 -3.95
CA LEU A 71 12.28 -4.34 -2.95
C LEU A 71 12.89 -4.62 -1.56
N LYS A 72 12.88 -5.89 -1.12
CA LYS A 72 13.54 -6.30 0.13
C LYS A 72 15.04 -5.94 0.13
N ALA A 73 15.77 -6.27 -0.94
CA ALA A 73 17.18 -5.94 -1.06
C ALA A 73 17.44 -4.42 -1.00
N ARG A 74 16.59 -3.61 -1.64
CA ARG A 74 16.72 -2.15 -1.60
C ARG A 74 16.45 -1.56 -0.23
N ILE A 75 15.50 -2.12 0.52
CA ILE A 75 15.23 -1.67 1.90
C ILE A 75 16.44 -1.91 2.80
N GLU A 76 17.05 -3.09 2.68
CA GLU A 76 18.26 -3.45 3.43
C GLU A 76 19.46 -2.55 3.10
N GLU A 77 19.68 -2.28 1.81
CA GLU A 77 20.75 -1.40 1.34
C GLU A 77 20.57 0.04 1.84
N LYS A 78 19.35 0.60 1.70
CA LYS A 78 19.08 2.02 1.99
C LYS A 78 18.88 2.32 3.47
N TRP A 79 18.24 1.43 4.22
CA TRP A 79 17.84 1.68 5.61
C TRP A 79 18.24 0.54 6.56
N PRO A 80 19.53 0.18 6.64
CA PRO A 80 19.99 -0.95 7.46
C PRO A 80 19.65 -0.77 8.95
N ARG A 81 19.64 0.47 9.46
CA ARG A 81 19.26 0.78 10.85
C ARG A 81 17.79 0.52 11.16
N PHE A 82 16.91 0.58 10.15
CA PHE A 82 15.47 0.39 10.29
C PHE A 82 15.00 -0.90 9.62
N LEU A 83 15.93 -1.82 9.31
CA LEU A 83 15.68 -3.02 8.53
C LEU A 83 14.51 -3.83 9.11
N LYS A 84 14.55 -4.16 10.40
CA LYS A 84 13.50 -4.96 11.06
C LYS A 84 12.13 -4.30 10.95
N THR A 85 12.05 -3.01 11.25
CA THR A 85 10.79 -2.23 11.21
C THR A 85 10.24 -2.15 9.78
N ASN A 86 11.10 -1.82 8.81
CA ASN A 86 10.69 -1.70 7.40
C ASN A 86 10.34 -3.06 6.79
N MET A 87 11.03 -4.15 7.15
CA MET A 87 10.67 -5.50 6.69
C MET A 87 9.31 -5.95 7.23
N LEU A 88 9.06 -5.72 8.52
CA LEU A 88 7.73 -6.00 9.10
C LEU A 88 6.63 -5.17 8.44
N ALA A 89 6.86 -3.87 8.25
CA ALA A 89 5.92 -2.98 7.57
C ALA A 89 5.65 -3.44 6.13
N LEU A 90 6.68 -3.86 5.40
CA LEU A 90 6.55 -4.36 4.04
C LEU A 90 5.70 -5.63 4.01
N GLU A 91 5.98 -6.59 4.90
CA GLU A 91 5.26 -7.87 4.96
C GLU A 91 3.78 -7.69 5.33
N LEU A 92 3.48 -6.85 6.33
CA LEU A 92 2.11 -6.52 6.70
C LEU A 92 1.38 -5.76 5.58
N GLY A 93 2.09 -4.87 4.88
CA GLY A 93 1.57 -4.19 3.70
C GLY A 93 1.23 -5.13 2.55
N MET A 94 2.11 -6.09 2.24
CA MET A 94 1.85 -7.13 1.25
C MET A 94 0.62 -7.95 1.63
N LYS A 95 0.53 -8.40 2.89
CA LYS A 95 -0.63 -9.15 3.37
C LYS A 95 -1.94 -8.35 3.22
N ALA A 96 -1.94 -7.09 3.63
CA ALA A 96 -3.10 -6.21 3.48
C ALA A 96 -3.49 -6.02 2.01
N GLY A 97 -2.51 -5.92 1.09
CA GLY A 97 -2.75 -5.86 -0.34
C GLY A 97 -3.35 -7.14 -0.92
N GLU A 98 -2.90 -8.32 -0.48
CA GLU A 98 -3.46 -9.62 -0.86
C GLU A 98 -4.92 -9.77 -0.37
N GLU A 99 -5.20 -9.36 0.86
CA GLU A 99 -6.57 -9.34 1.41
C GLU A 99 -7.47 -8.37 0.63
N ALA A 100 -6.94 -7.21 0.23
CA ALA A 100 -7.68 -6.25 -0.59
C ALA A 100 -7.97 -6.80 -2.00
N LEU A 101 -7.03 -7.54 -2.61
CA LEU A 101 -7.26 -8.25 -3.87
C LEU A 101 -8.37 -9.30 -3.74
N ALA A 102 -8.35 -10.11 -2.67
CA ALA A 102 -9.34 -11.15 -2.44
C ALA A 102 -10.76 -10.59 -2.23
N LYS A 103 -10.88 -9.40 -1.63
CA LYS A 103 -12.18 -8.71 -1.45
C LYS A 103 -12.70 -8.07 -2.73
N ALA A 104 -11.83 -7.81 -3.71
CA ALA A 104 -12.18 -7.17 -4.98
C ALA A 104 -12.44 -8.18 -6.11
N ALA A 105 -12.19 -9.47 -5.87
CA ALA A 105 -12.47 -10.57 -6.79
C ALA A 105 -13.91 -11.08 -6.64
#